data_AF-A0A5C8K903-F1
#
_entry.id   AF-A0A5C8K903-F1
#
_cell.length_a   1.000
_cell.length_b   1.000
_cell.length_c   1.000
_cell.angle_alpha   90.00
_cell.angle_beta   90.00
_cell.angle_gamma   90.00
#
_symmetry.space_group_name_H-M   'P 1'
#
loop_
_entity.id
_entity.type
_entity.pdbx_description
1 polymer ?
#
loop_
_entity_poly.entity_id
_entity_poly.type
_entity_poly.pdbx_seq_one_letter_code
_entity_poly.pdbx_strand_id
1 'polypeptide(L)'
;MKKSRIAALVGAILFSLVAFLGLFLIITAWLLTSTKELQTTLSLDGVSPQVMITALVIAYGLFFILTALNWVAFAKMEKQPKWARYYLGIGIFYLFASMVNGTGLVVTLPVSLCFILAYVFKRKEIKEAVSTDTK
;
A
#
# COMPACT_ATOMS: atom_id res chain seq x y z
N MET A 1 -4.64 -0.37 23.26
CA MET A 1 -4.01 -0.92 22.03
C MET A 1 -2.55 -0.48 21.97
N LYS A 2 -1.62 -1.35 21.56
CA LYS A 2 -0.19 -1.01 21.42
C LYS A 2 0.04 0.04 20.30
N LYS A 3 1.02 0.94 20.46
CA LYS A 3 1.29 2.03 19.50
C LYS A 3 1.62 1.49 18.11
N SER A 4 2.34 0.37 18.06
CA SER A 4 2.64 -0.36 16.83
C SER A 4 1.40 -0.78 16.05
N ARG A 5 0.37 -1.24 16.75
CA ARG A 5 -0.89 -1.70 16.17
C ARG A 5 -1.72 -0.54 15.63
N ILE A 6 -1.72 0.61 16.31
CA ILE A 6 -2.40 1.82 15.82
C ILE A 6 -1.77 2.28 14.50
N ALA A 7 -0.44 2.37 14.45
CA ALA A 7 0.26 2.76 13.23
C ALA A 7 0.03 1.77 12.07
N ALA A 8 0.05 0.46 12.34
CA ALA A 8 -0.26 -0.56 11.34
C ALA A 8 -1.70 -0.47 10.83
N LEU A 9 -2.66 -0.22 11.73
CA LEU A 9 -4.08 -0.08 11.38
C LEU A 9 -4.30 1.14 10.48
N VAL A 10 -3.79 2.31 10.90
CA VAL A 10 -3.92 3.54 10.11
C VAL A 10 -3.27 3.38 8.73
N GLY A 11 -2.06 2.80 8.68
CA GLY A 11 -1.40 2.50 7.41
C GLY A 11 -2.21 1.57 6.51
N ALA A 12 -2.80 0.51 7.07
CA ALA A 12 -3.64 -0.44 6.33
C ALA A 12 -4.94 0.19 5.82
N ILE A 13 -5.57 1.07 6.59
CA ILE A 13 -6.77 1.81 6.19
C ILE A 13 -6.43 2.78 5.05
N LEU A 14 -5.38 3.61 5.21
CA LEU A 14 -4.94 4.53 4.17
C LEU A 14 -4.59 3.79 2.88
N PHE A 15 -3.85 2.69 2.99
CA PHE A 15 -3.54 1.85 1.84
C PHE A 15 -4.80 1.32 1.13
N SER A 16 -5.76 0.83 1.91
CA SER A 16 -7.00 0.28 1.36
C SER A 16 -7.81 1.36 0.64
N LEU A 17 -7.91 2.57 1.22
CA LEU A 17 -8.59 3.71 0.58
C LEU A 17 -7.95 4.05 -0.77
N VAL A 18 -6.63 4.08 -0.84
CA VAL A 18 -5.89 4.33 -2.10
C VAL A 18 -6.16 3.22 -3.11
N ALA A 19 -6.13 1.96 -2.69
CA ALA A 19 -6.42 0.82 -3.56
C ALA A 19 -7.87 0.90 -4.12
N PHE A 20 -8.86 1.23 -3.28
CA PHE A 20 -10.25 1.36 -3.71
C PHE A 20 -10.47 2.57 -4.62
N LEU A 21 -9.86 3.72 -4.32
CA LEU A 21 -9.91 4.91 -5.19
C LEU A 21 -9.33 4.60 -6.56
N GLY A 22 -8.18 3.93 -6.61
CA GLY A 22 -7.58 3.53 -7.87
C GLY A 22 -8.47 2.58 -8.68
N LEU A 23 -9.08 1.59 -8.00
CA LEU A 23 -9.98 0.64 -8.64
C LEU A 23 -11.24 1.33 -9.17
N PHE A 24 -11.79 2.29 -8.42
CA PHE A 24 -12.89 3.13 -8.87
C PHE A 24 -12.51 3.93 -10.12
N LEU A 25 -11.34 4.60 -10.13
CA LEU A 25 -10.86 5.34 -11.29
C LEU A 25 -10.70 4.45 -12.53
N ILE A 26 -10.19 3.23 -12.38
CA ILE A 26 -10.12 2.28 -13.50
C ILE A 26 -11.50 1.87 -14.00
N ILE A 27 -12.43 1.52 -13.09
CA ILE A 27 -13.78 1.11 -13.52
C ILE A 27 -14.45 2.27 -14.25
N THR A 28 -14.35 3.50 -13.73
CA THR A 28 -14.90 4.67 -14.41
C THR A 28 -14.23 4.89 -15.77
N ALA A 29 -12.90 4.79 -15.86
CA ALA A 29 -12.18 4.88 -17.13
C ALA A 29 -12.62 3.78 -18.11
N TRP A 30 -12.83 2.54 -17.65
CA TRP A 30 -13.27 1.43 -18.48
C TRP A 30 -14.71 1.62 -19.00
N LEU A 31 -15.61 2.06 -18.13
CA LEU A 31 -16.98 2.43 -18.52
C LEU A 31 -16.99 3.59 -19.52
N LEU A 32 -16.16 4.62 -19.29
CA LEU A 32 -15.97 5.74 -20.20
C LEU A 32 -15.35 5.31 -21.54
N THR A 33 -14.39 4.36 -21.56
CA THR A 33 -13.78 3.84 -22.81
C THR A 33 -14.76 3.06 -23.71
N SER A 34 -15.88 2.59 -23.15
CA SER A 34 -16.95 2.00 -23.94
C SER A 34 -17.71 3.06 -24.78
N THR A 35 -17.50 4.34 -24.47
CA THR A 35 -17.85 5.48 -25.31
C THR A 35 -16.59 5.94 -26.06
N LYS A 36 -16.66 6.14 -27.38
CA LYS A 36 -15.52 6.20 -28.32
C LYS A 36 -14.43 7.28 -28.07
N GLU A 37 -14.53 8.10 -27.04
CA GLU A 37 -13.73 9.33 -26.90
C GLU A 37 -12.32 9.14 -26.30
N LEU A 38 -12.09 8.09 -25.48
CA LEU A 38 -10.79 7.89 -24.83
C LEU A 38 -9.71 7.23 -25.72
N GLN A 39 -10.10 6.54 -26.80
CA GLN A 39 -9.14 5.96 -27.75
C GLN A 39 -8.29 7.04 -28.43
N THR A 40 -8.87 8.21 -28.67
CA THR A 40 -8.18 9.38 -29.24
C THR A 40 -7.19 10.03 -28.27
N THR A 41 -7.47 10.02 -26.96
CA THR A 41 -6.65 10.70 -25.94
C THR A 41 -5.55 9.81 -25.36
N LEU A 42 -5.72 8.48 -25.38
CA LEU A 42 -4.73 7.50 -24.93
C LEU A 42 -3.81 6.98 -26.04
N SER A 43 -4.03 7.40 -27.29
CA SER A 43 -3.09 7.18 -28.40
C SER A 43 -1.85 8.06 -28.24
N LEU A 44 -1.17 7.96 -27.11
CA LEU A 44 0.19 8.43 -26.92
C LEU A 44 1.13 7.28 -27.31
N ASP A 45 1.88 7.49 -28.39
CA ASP A 45 3.02 6.69 -28.87
C ASP A 45 2.84 5.17 -28.93
N GLY A 46 2.22 4.67 -30.01
CA GLY A 46 2.43 3.29 -30.49
C GLY A 46 2.03 2.13 -29.57
N VAL A 47 1.52 2.38 -28.36
CA VAL A 47 1.07 1.37 -27.42
C VAL A 47 -0.40 1.04 -27.70
N SER A 48 -0.68 -0.23 -27.98
CA SER A 48 -2.06 -0.65 -28.22
C SER A 48 -2.91 -0.53 -26.95
N PRO A 49 -4.20 -0.15 -27.04
CA PRO A 49 -5.10 -0.06 -25.89
C PRO A 49 -5.15 -1.36 -25.07
N GLN A 50 -5.00 -2.50 -25.75
CA GLN A 50 -4.92 -3.82 -25.13
C GLN A 50 -3.76 -3.93 -24.13
N VAL A 51 -2.55 -3.49 -24.52
CA VAL A 51 -1.35 -3.55 -23.69
C VAL A 51 -1.52 -2.68 -22.43
N MET A 52 -2.12 -1.50 -22.59
CA MET A 52 -2.38 -0.61 -21.47
C MET A 52 -3.38 -1.21 -20.47
N ILE A 53 -4.46 -1.83 -20.96
CA ILE A 53 -5.44 -2.54 -20.12
C ILE A 53 -4.76 -3.70 -19.37
N THR A 54 -3.96 -4.51 -20.07
CA THR A 54 -3.23 -5.61 -19.43
C THR A 54 -2.28 -5.11 -18.33
N ALA A 55 -1.54 -4.03 -18.59
CA ALA A 55 -0.64 -3.43 -17.60
C ALA A 55 -1.41 -2.92 -16.36
N LEU A 56 -2.56 -2.26 -16.56
CA LEU A 56 -3.42 -1.80 -15.47
C LEU A 56 -3.97 -2.97 -14.64
N VAL A 57 -4.45 -4.02 -15.28
CA VAL A 57 -4.96 -5.22 -14.58
C VAL A 57 -3.86 -5.87 -13.74
N ILE A 58 -2.64 -6.01 -14.27
CA ILE A 58 -1.51 -6.59 -13.52
C ILE A 58 -1.13 -5.69 -12.34
N ALA A 59 -0.98 -4.38 -12.57
CA ALA A 59 -0.63 -3.43 -11.51
C ALA A 59 -1.64 -3.44 -10.36
N TYR A 60 -2.94 -3.48 -10.67
CA TYR A 60 -4.00 -3.50 -9.68
C TYR A 60 -4.18 -4.86 -9.01
N GLY A 61 -3.97 -5.96 -9.75
CA GLY A 61 -3.94 -7.31 -9.16
C GLY A 61 -2.87 -7.42 -8.08
N LEU A 62 -1.67 -6.90 -8.35
CA LEU A 62 -0.60 -6.81 -7.36
C LEU A 62 -0.99 -5.92 -6.17
N PHE A 63 -1.61 -4.76 -6.44
CA PHE A 63 -2.08 -3.86 -5.38
C PHE A 63 -3.12 -4.52 -4.47
N PHE A 64 -4.05 -5.31 -5.03
CA PHE A 64 -5.06 -6.03 -4.25
C PHE A 64 -4.44 -7.12 -3.37
N ILE A 65 -3.47 -7.87 -3.90
CA ILE A 65 -2.69 -8.84 -3.13
C ILE A 65 -1.97 -8.15 -1.97
N LEU A 66 -1.35 -6.99 -2.22
CA LEU A 66 -0.70 -6.20 -1.17
C LEU A 66 -1.69 -5.71 -0.11
N THR A 67 -2.89 -5.28 -0.49
CA THR A 67 -3.97 -4.93 0.46
C THR A 67 -4.29 -6.12 1.35
N ALA A 68 -4.52 -7.31 0.77
CA ALA A 68 -4.81 -8.51 1.55
C ALA A 68 -3.66 -8.88 2.50
N LEU A 69 -2.42 -8.83 2.02
CA LEU A 69 -1.23 -9.09 2.83
C LEU A 69 -1.07 -8.07 3.97
N ASN A 70 -1.42 -6.80 3.76
CA ASN A 70 -1.39 -5.77 4.81
C ASN A 70 -2.36 -6.10 5.96
N TRP A 71 -3.55 -6.58 5.66
CA TRP A 71 -4.54 -7.02 6.65
C TRP A 71 -4.12 -8.32 7.35
N VAL A 72 -3.53 -9.27 6.62
CA VAL A 72 -2.95 -10.50 7.21
C VAL A 72 -1.81 -10.17 8.17
N ALA A 73 -0.91 -9.28 7.77
CA ALA A 73 0.19 -8.81 8.61
C ALA A 73 -0.33 -8.14 9.89
N PHE A 74 -1.42 -7.36 9.78
CA PHE A 74 -2.05 -6.68 10.90
C PHE A 74 -2.60 -7.67 11.92
N ALA A 75 -3.37 -8.65 11.43
CA ALA A 75 -3.95 -9.71 12.26
C ALA A 75 -2.89 -10.57 12.95
N LYS A 76 -1.75 -10.83 12.28
CA LYS A 76 -0.68 -11.68 12.80
C LYS A 76 0.38 -10.95 13.63
N MET A 77 0.38 -9.61 13.63
CA MET A 77 1.42 -8.78 14.27
C MET A 77 1.59 -9.04 15.77
N GLU A 78 0.52 -9.44 16.47
CA GLU A 78 0.53 -9.68 17.90
C GLU A 78 1.14 -11.04 18.26
N LYS A 79 0.76 -12.09 17.51
CA LYS A 79 1.22 -13.47 17.71
C LYS A 79 2.60 -13.75 17.12
N GLN A 80 2.96 -13.06 16.04
CA GLN A 80 4.16 -13.33 15.26
C GLN A 80 4.89 -12.01 14.98
N PRO A 81 5.87 -11.60 15.81
CA PRO A 81 6.56 -10.32 15.66
C PRO A 81 7.36 -10.21 14.35
N LYS A 82 7.62 -11.32 13.66
CA LYS A 82 8.25 -11.35 12.33
C LYS A 82 7.49 -10.54 11.29
N TRP A 83 6.16 -10.46 11.38
CA TRP A 83 5.32 -9.65 10.48
C TRP A 83 5.57 -8.14 10.63
N ALA A 84 6.20 -7.68 11.71
CA ALA A 84 6.62 -6.28 11.80
C ALA A 84 7.67 -5.92 10.72
N ARG A 85 8.51 -6.88 10.31
CA ARG A 85 9.52 -6.66 9.24
C ARG A 85 8.88 -6.49 7.87
N TYR A 86 7.72 -7.11 7.65
CA TYR A 86 6.94 -6.91 6.42
C TYR A 86 6.54 -5.43 6.28
N TYR A 87 6.08 -4.79 7.36
CA TYR A 87 5.77 -3.36 7.34
C TYR A 87 6.98 -2.48 7.06
N LEU A 88 8.18 -2.86 7.53
CA LEU A 88 9.40 -2.13 7.16
C LEU A 88 9.67 -2.22 5.65
N GLY A 89 9.59 -3.42 5.07
CA GLY A 89 9.82 -3.63 3.63
C GLY A 89 8.83 -2.86 2.77
N ILE A 90 7.54 -2.97 3.06
CA ILE A 90 6.47 -2.23 2.38
C ILE A 90 6.67 -0.72 2.59
N GLY A 91 6.95 -0.29 3.82
CA GLY A 91 7.14 1.13 4.14
C GLY A 91 8.29 1.75 3.34
N ILE A 92 9.44 1.06 3.25
CA ILE A 92 10.57 1.51 2.42
C ILE A 92 10.21 1.53 0.93
N PHE A 93 9.54 0.49 0.44
CA PHE A 93 9.09 0.45 -0.96
C PHE A 93 8.21 1.66 -1.30
N TYR A 94 7.22 1.98 -0.45
CA TYR A 94 6.36 3.15 -0.66
C TYR A 94 7.07 4.47 -0.43
N LEU A 95 8.14 4.51 0.38
CA LEU A 95 9.01 5.68 0.49
C LEU A 95 9.71 5.96 -0.85
N PHE A 96 10.30 4.93 -1.47
CA PHE A 96 10.90 5.09 -2.80
C PHE A 96 9.86 5.42 -3.86
N ALA A 97 8.69 4.78 -3.83
CA ALA A 97 7.60 5.12 -4.75
C ALA A 97 7.17 6.58 -4.65
N SER A 98 7.20 7.16 -3.44
CA SER A 98 6.89 8.57 -3.20
C SER A 98 7.86 9.54 -3.89
N MET A 99 9.08 9.10 -4.20
CA MET A 99 10.10 9.92 -4.85
C MET A 99 9.96 9.97 -6.38
N VAL A 100 9.19 9.05 -6.97
CA VAL A 100 9.09 8.90 -8.43
C VAL A 100 8.14 9.92 -9.06
N ASN A 101 7.10 10.36 -8.34
CA ASN A 101 6.14 11.34 -8.85
C ASN A 101 5.55 12.19 -7.70
N GLY A 102 5.47 13.51 -7.86
CA GLY A 102 4.92 14.44 -6.86
C GLY A 102 3.48 14.14 -6.45
N THR A 103 2.64 13.62 -7.37
CA THR A 103 1.29 13.15 -7.04
C THR A 103 1.33 11.86 -6.21
N GLY A 104 2.31 10.99 -6.49
CA GLY A 104 2.59 9.80 -5.69
C GLY A 104 3.03 10.15 -4.28
N LEU A 105 3.74 11.27 -4.08
CA LEU A 105 4.26 11.69 -2.79
C LEU A 105 3.15 11.94 -1.77
N VAL A 106 2.10 12.68 -2.13
CA VAL A 106 0.99 13.02 -1.23
C VAL A 106 0.27 11.76 -0.71
N VAL A 107 0.24 10.71 -1.52
CA VAL A 107 -0.55 9.50 -1.26
C VAL A 107 0.29 8.40 -0.60
N THR A 108 1.51 8.16 -1.11
CA THR A 108 2.36 7.03 -0.70
C THR A 108 3.23 7.34 0.52
N LEU A 109 3.54 8.62 0.77
CA LEU A 109 4.38 9.03 1.90
C LEU A 109 3.67 8.84 3.26
N PRO A 110 2.39 9.22 3.45
CA PRO A 110 1.68 8.95 4.70
C PRO A 110 1.58 7.44 4.99
N VAL A 111 1.31 6.63 3.97
CA VAL A 111 1.25 5.17 4.07
C VAL A 111 2.61 4.60 4.49
N SER A 112 3.69 5.05 3.84
CA SER A 112 5.06 4.66 4.15
C SER A 112 5.41 4.95 5.61
N LEU A 113 5.15 6.18 6.07
CA LEU A 113 5.42 6.61 7.45
C LEU A 113 4.68 5.74 8.46
N CYS A 114 3.40 5.45 8.23
CA CYS A 114 2.61 4.58 9.13
C CYS A 114 3.23 3.18 9.26
N PHE A 115 3.65 2.57 8.16
CA PHE A 115 4.24 1.23 8.21
C PHE A 115 5.66 1.20 8.82
N ILE A 116 6.48 2.22 8.56
CA ILE A 116 7.78 2.36 9.22
C ILE A 116 7.60 2.55 10.72
N LEU A 117 6.67 3.42 11.15
CA LEU A 117 6.36 3.63 12.56
C LEU A 117 5.81 2.37 13.23
N ALA A 118 4.95 1.61 12.54
CA ALA A 118 4.45 0.33 13.04
C ALA A 118 5.59 -0.63 13.39
N TYR A 119 6.60 -0.72 12.52
CA TYR A 119 7.81 -1.52 12.78
C TYR A 119 8.63 -0.96 13.96
N VAL A 120 8.93 0.34 13.95
CA VAL A 120 9.77 0.98 14.97
C VAL A 120 9.15 0.83 16.36
N PHE A 121 7.84 1.09 16.49
CA PHE A 121 7.13 0.91 17.76
C PHE A 121 7.10 -0.55 18.19
N LYS A 122 6.87 -1.49 17.28
CA LYS A 122 6.84 -2.91 17.63
C LYS A 122 8.19 -3.36 18.18
N ARG A 123 9.29 -2.87 17.59
CA ARG A 123 10.64 -3.20 18.06
C ARG A 123 10.92 -2.60 19.45
N LYS A 124 10.43 -1.39 19.74
CA LYS A 124 10.52 -0.79 21.08
C LYS A 124 9.74 -1.59 22.12
N GLU A 125 8.49 -1.94 21.81
CA GLU A 125 7.62 -2.73 22.68
C GLU A 125 8.21 -4.12 23.00
N ILE A 126 8.89 -4.76 22.05
CA ILE A 126 9.58 -6.04 22.29
C ILE A 126 10.76 -5.86 23.25
N LYS A 127 11.56 -4.79 23.07
CA LYS A 127 12.71 -4.52 23.95
C LYS A 127 12.27 -4.21 25.39
N GLU A 128 11.21 -3.42 25.55
CA GLU A 128 10.64 -3.08 26.86
C GLU A 128 10.11 -4.32 27.59
N ALA A 129 9.41 -5.21 26.89
CA ALA A 129 8.93 -6.48 27.46
C ALA A 129 10.07 -7.35 27.98
N VAL A 130 11.14 -7.52 27.19
CA VAL A 130 12.32 -8.30 27.60
C VAL A 130 12.97 -7.71 28.86
N SER A 131 13.07 -6.37 28.97
CA SER A 131 13.68 -5.71 30.14
C SER A 131 12.85 -5.81 31.43
N THR A 132 11.55 -6.09 31.30
CA THR A 132 10.64 -6.22 32.45
C THR A 132 10.68 -7.64 33.02
N ASP A 133 10.85 -8.67 32.16
CA ASP A 133 10.98 -10.07 32.59
C ASP A 133 12.35 -10.39 33.24
N THR A 134 13.34 -9.50 33.12
CA THR A 134 14.68 -9.69 33.73
C THR A 134 14.82 -9.05 35.12
N LYS A 135 13.74 -8.48 35.68
CA LYS A 135 13.70 -7.89 37.03
C LYS A 135 12.80 -8.71 37.94
#